data_AF-A0A099JFC0-F1
#
_entry.id   AF-A0A099JFC0-F1
#
_cell.length_a   1.000
_cell.length_b   1.000
_cell.length_c   1.000
_cell.angle_alpha   90.00
_cell.angle_beta   90.00
_cell.angle_gamma   90.00
#
_symmetry.space_group_name_H-M   'P 1'
#
loop_
_entity.id
_entity.type
_entity.pdbx_description
1 polymer ?
#
loop_
_entity_poly.entity_id
_entity_poly.type
_entity_poly.pdbx_seq_one_letter_code
_entity_poly.pdbx_strand_id
1 'polypeptide(L)'
;MPTSNPVDDLHTEYRELQSRYRATPTRDQAQSLRYYTAEIAFSRANPTDDHVPNNVIVWVRNLLALEAFVAREGRMPRENRRLPAGTISSEEKGLTHRVRAQRKAFADGRLSSYQERRLLCIPGFAFQPQEDQWQAKFILYSHFTDVNRRAPRARSRNASEKTLASWAAKVRMAYWAGTLAPSRIDSLNNLTIWTWGNRKDHR
;
A
#
# COMPACT_ATOMS: atom_id res chain seq x y z
N MET A 1 21.50 -10.73 -14.87
CA MET A 1 21.76 -10.55 -13.43
C MET A 1 20.49 -10.98 -12.70
N PRO A 2 20.53 -11.94 -11.76
CA PRO A 2 19.36 -12.22 -10.93
C PRO A 2 19.02 -10.94 -10.15
N THR A 3 17.78 -10.46 -10.29
CA THR A 3 17.27 -9.33 -9.53
C THR A 3 17.28 -9.72 -8.05
N SER A 4 18.06 -9.00 -7.25
CA SER A 4 18.11 -9.21 -5.80
C SER A 4 16.70 -9.10 -5.21
N ASN A 5 16.40 -9.96 -4.23
CA ASN A 5 15.12 -9.92 -3.54
C ASN A 5 15.05 -8.62 -2.70
N PRO A 6 13.97 -7.82 -2.77
CA PRO A 6 13.83 -6.60 -1.99
C PRO A 6 14.08 -6.77 -0.49
N VAL A 7 13.79 -7.96 0.07
CA VAL A 7 14.07 -8.29 1.46
C VAL A 7 15.57 -8.44 1.72
N ASP A 8 16.30 -9.08 0.80
CA ASP A 8 17.75 -9.31 0.94
C ASP A 8 18.53 -7.99 0.84
N ASP A 9 18.09 -7.09 -0.04
CA ASP A 9 18.64 -5.74 -0.15
C ASP A 9 18.42 -4.95 1.14
N LEU A 10 17.19 -4.99 1.68
CA LEU A 10 16.85 -4.34 2.95
C LEU A 10 17.67 -4.91 4.11
N HIS A 11 17.79 -6.24 4.21
CA HIS A 11 18.58 -6.88 5.25
C HIS A 11 20.06 -6.54 5.14
N THR A 12 20.58 -6.41 3.91
CA THR A 12 21.98 -6.00 3.70
C THR A 12 22.21 -4.57 4.17
N GLU A 13 21.33 -3.64 3.83
CA GLU A 13 21.42 -2.26 4.32
C GLU A 13 21.35 -2.19 5.86
N TYR A 14 20.42 -2.92 6.49
CA TYR A 14 20.29 -2.90 7.95
C TYR A 14 21.42 -3.64 8.68
N ARG A 15 22.06 -4.62 8.04
CA ARG A 15 23.30 -5.25 8.52
C ARG A 15 24.46 -4.27 8.51
N GLU A 16 24.62 -3.50 7.44
CA GLU A 16 25.63 -2.43 7.37
C GLU A 16 25.34 -1.31 8.37
N LEU A 17 24.07 -0.93 8.49
CA LEU A 17 23.64 0.04 9.47
C LEU A 17 24.04 -0.44 10.87
N GLN A 18 23.75 -1.71 11.21
CA GLN A 18 24.11 -2.33 12.48
C GLN A 18 25.63 -2.32 12.74
N SER A 19 26.45 -2.63 11.73
CA SER A 19 27.92 -2.72 11.89
C SER A 19 28.60 -1.36 12.05
N ARG A 20 28.01 -0.29 11.50
CA ARG A 20 28.53 1.08 11.62
C ARG A 20 28.32 1.70 13.01
N TYR A 21 27.55 1.08 13.92
CA TYR A 21 27.25 1.68 15.23
C TYR A 21 28.40 1.57 16.23
N ARG A 22 29.25 2.60 16.21
CA ARG A 22 29.99 3.10 17.39
C ARG A 22 29.44 4.45 17.91
N ALA A 23 28.35 4.96 17.33
CA ALA A 23 27.76 6.27 17.66
C ALA A 23 26.31 6.14 18.18
N THR A 24 25.81 7.18 18.86
CA THR A 24 24.44 7.24 19.44
C THR A 24 23.37 7.25 18.34
N PRO A 25 22.55 6.19 18.18
CA PRO A 25 21.53 6.11 17.14
C PRO A 25 20.37 7.08 17.39
N THR A 26 19.68 7.49 16.32
CA THR A 26 18.37 8.14 16.46
C THR A 26 17.35 7.17 17.05
N ARG A 27 16.24 7.71 17.59
CA ARG A 27 15.15 6.88 18.11
C ARG A 27 14.61 5.90 17.07
N ASP A 28 14.44 6.35 15.82
CA ASP A 28 13.96 5.51 14.73
C ASP A 28 14.98 4.44 14.33
N GLN A 29 16.27 4.79 14.27
CA GLN A 29 17.34 3.83 13.99
C GLN A 29 17.41 2.71 15.03
N ALA A 30 17.37 3.06 16.32
CA ALA A 30 17.36 2.08 17.41
C ALA A 30 16.11 1.17 17.34
N GLN A 31 14.94 1.77 17.09
CA GLN A 31 13.69 1.02 16.95
C GLN A 31 13.69 0.10 15.73
N SER A 32 14.19 0.58 14.59
CA SER A 32 14.32 -0.14 13.33
C SER A 32 15.24 -1.34 13.46
N LEU A 33 16.43 -1.15 14.06
CA LEU A 33 17.36 -2.25 14.34
C LEU A 33 16.74 -3.32 15.24
N ARG A 34 15.92 -2.93 16.23
CA ARG A 34 15.25 -3.90 17.11
C ARG A 34 14.28 -4.81 16.36
N TYR A 35 13.57 -4.30 15.35
CA TYR A 35 12.72 -5.13 14.50
C TYR A 35 13.53 -6.00 13.53
N TYR A 36 14.58 -5.43 12.92
CA TYR A 36 15.50 -6.15 12.06
C TYR A 36 16.14 -7.35 12.78
N THR A 37 16.75 -7.13 13.96
CA THR A 37 17.41 -8.20 14.71
C THR A 37 16.44 -9.29 15.15
N ALA A 38 15.23 -8.91 15.55
CA ALA A 38 14.18 -9.87 15.90
C ALA A 38 13.75 -10.73 14.70
N GLU A 39 13.63 -10.15 13.50
CA GLU A 39 13.33 -10.91 12.28
C GLU A 39 14.46 -11.88 11.91
N ILE A 40 15.72 -11.44 11.99
CA ILE A 40 16.87 -12.30 11.72
C ILE A 40 16.97 -13.44 12.75
N ALA A 41 16.72 -13.16 14.03
CA ALA A 41 16.71 -14.17 15.08
C ALA A 41 15.60 -15.22 14.84
N PHE A 42 14.40 -14.76 14.50
CA PHE A 42 13.26 -15.62 14.18
C PHE A 42 13.56 -16.52 12.96
N SER A 43 14.18 -15.97 11.93
CA SER A 43 14.52 -16.70 10.70
C SER A 43 15.59 -17.77 10.92
N ARG A 44 16.48 -17.59 11.90
CA ARG A 44 17.54 -18.55 12.25
C ARG A 44 17.08 -19.66 13.19
N ALA A 45 15.80 -19.67 13.59
CA ALA A 45 15.27 -20.54 14.65
C ALA A 45 16.08 -20.47 15.97
N ASN A 46 16.77 -19.35 16.20
CA ASN A 46 17.46 -19.11 17.46
C ASN A 46 16.41 -18.68 18.49
N PRO A 47 16.49 -19.17 19.75
CA PRO A 47 15.69 -18.60 20.82
C PRO A 47 15.93 -17.09 20.81
N THR A 48 14.86 -16.31 20.66
CA THR A 48 14.97 -14.87 20.79
C THR A 48 15.60 -14.60 22.14
N ASP A 49 16.70 -13.85 22.15
CA ASP A 49 17.33 -13.37 23.38
C ASP A 49 16.24 -12.87 24.34
N ASP A 50 16.34 -13.20 25.63
CA ASP A 50 15.30 -12.99 26.66
C ASP A 50 14.85 -11.50 26.78
N HIS A 51 15.53 -10.60 26.06
CA HIS A 51 15.29 -9.16 26.02
C HIS A 51 14.43 -8.64 24.84
N VAL A 52 13.97 -9.46 23.88
CA VAL A 52 13.12 -8.93 22.79
C VAL A 52 11.68 -8.68 23.29
N PRO A 53 11.16 -7.43 23.19
CA PRO A 53 9.80 -7.14 23.65
C PRO A 53 8.73 -7.95 22.91
N ASN A 54 7.72 -8.45 23.62
CA ASN A 54 6.66 -9.30 23.06
C ASN A 54 5.94 -8.65 21.84
N ASN A 55 5.74 -7.34 21.85
CA ASN A 55 5.13 -6.63 20.72
C ASN A 55 5.97 -6.74 19.43
N VAL A 56 7.31 -6.80 19.54
CA VAL A 56 8.22 -6.99 18.41
C VAL A 56 8.10 -8.42 17.87
N ILE A 57 8.08 -9.42 18.76
CA ILE A 57 7.90 -10.84 18.39
C ILE A 57 6.56 -11.03 17.67
N VAL A 58 5.48 -10.50 18.23
CA VAL A 58 4.14 -10.57 17.63
C VAL A 58 4.12 -9.88 16.27
N TRP A 59 4.79 -8.74 16.12
CA TRP A 59 4.88 -8.04 14.84
C TRP A 59 5.60 -8.88 13.78
N VAL A 60 6.78 -9.43 14.08
CA VAL A 60 7.55 -10.29 13.16
C VAL A 60 6.74 -11.53 12.75
N ARG A 61 6.10 -12.20 13.71
CA ARG A 61 5.24 -13.36 13.42
C ARG A 61 4.09 -12.99 12.48
N ASN A 62 3.47 -11.83 12.68
CA ASN A 62 2.37 -11.36 11.85
C ASN A 62 2.84 -10.98 10.44
N LEU A 63 4.03 -10.38 10.30
CA LEU A 63 4.67 -10.08 9.04
C LEU A 63 4.90 -11.37 8.23
N LEU A 64 5.56 -12.36 8.83
CA LEU A 64 5.89 -13.62 8.15
C LEU A 64 4.63 -14.42 7.79
N ALA A 65 3.60 -14.41 8.65
CA ALA A 65 2.32 -15.03 8.32
C ALA A 65 1.63 -14.36 7.12
N LEU A 66 1.73 -13.03 7.02
CA LEU A 66 1.21 -12.29 5.87
C LEU A 66 1.99 -12.61 4.59
N GLU A 67 3.31 -12.68 4.66
CA GLU A 67 4.15 -13.07 3.52
C GLU A 67 3.87 -14.49 3.04
N ALA A 68 3.81 -15.45 3.95
CA ALA A 68 3.50 -16.84 3.62
C ALA A 68 2.12 -16.96 2.95
N PHE A 69 1.12 -16.20 3.44
CA PHE A 69 -0.19 -16.13 2.80
C PHE A 69 -0.10 -15.57 1.38
N VAL A 70 0.58 -14.43 1.19
CA VAL A 70 0.71 -13.78 -0.13
C VAL A 70 1.47 -14.66 -1.11
N ALA A 71 2.53 -15.34 -0.66
CA ALA A 71 3.29 -16.28 -1.48
C ALA A 71 2.43 -17.47 -1.91
N ARG A 72 1.59 -18.00 -1.01
CA ARG A 72 0.71 -19.15 -1.28
C ARG A 72 -0.48 -18.80 -2.17
N GLU A 73 -1.09 -17.65 -1.96
CA GLU A 73 -2.34 -17.24 -2.63
C GLU A 73 -2.12 -16.35 -3.85
N GLY A 74 -0.92 -15.78 -4.01
CA GLY A 74 -0.59 -14.82 -5.07
C GLY A 74 -1.32 -13.48 -4.95
N ARG A 75 -1.87 -13.16 -3.76
CA ARG A 75 -2.70 -11.97 -3.53
C ARG A 75 -2.72 -11.56 -2.06
N MET A 76 -3.09 -10.30 -1.82
CA MET A 76 -3.37 -9.80 -0.47
C MET A 76 -4.63 -10.47 0.15
N PRO A 77 -4.69 -10.62 1.49
CA PRO A 77 -5.87 -11.03 2.23
C PRO A 77 -7.08 -10.15 1.90
N ARG A 78 -8.24 -10.79 1.69
CA ARG A 78 -9.50 -10.14 1.35
C ARG A 78 -10.44 -10.16 2.54
N GLU A 79 -11.23 -9.09 2.63
CA GLU A 79 -12.30 -8.98 3.63
C GLU A 79 -13.70 -9.24 3.06
N ASN A 80 -13.82 -9.44 1.75
CA ASN A 80 -15.07 -9.26 1.01
C ASN A 80 -16.27 -9.99 1.66
N ARG A 81 -17.09 -9.23 2.40
CA ARG A 81 -18.27 -9.72 3.12
C ARG A 81 -19.45 -10.05 2.21
N ARG A 82 -19.32 -9.83 0.91
CA ARG A 82 -20.34 -10.19 -0.11
C ARG A 82 -20.22 -11.65 -0.54
N LEU A 83 -19.18 -12.36 -0.10
CA LEU A 83 -19.04 -13.80 -0.33
C LEU A 83 -19.90 -14.59 0.67
N PRO A 84 -20.37 -15.80 0.31
CA PRO A 84 -21.07 -16.68 1.23
C PRO A 84 -20.28 -16.91 2.52
N ALA A 85 -20.99 -17.09 3.64
CA ALA A 85 -20.38 -17.43 4.91
C ALA A 85 -19.49 -18.68 4.76
N GLY A 86 -18.32 -18.67 5.39
CA GLY A 86 -17.34 -19.77 5.30
C GLY A 86 -16.34 -19.65 4.13
N THR A 87 -16.56 -18.79 3.14
CA THR A 87 -15.64 -18.63 2.00
C THR A 87 -14.27 -18.07 2.42
N ILE A 88 -14.24 -17.18 3.42
CA ILE A 88 -13.02 -16.56 3.93
C ILE A 88 -12.64 -17.25 5.24
N SER A 89 -11.44 -17.82 5.28
CA SER A 89 -10.90 -18.52 6.45
C SER A 89 -10.68 -17.57 7.64
N SER A 90 -10.67 -18.12 8.85
CA SER A 90 -10.36 -17.35 10.07
C SER A 90 -8.94 -16.77 10.04
N GLU A 91 -8.00 -17.48 9.42
CA GLU A 91 -6.63 -17.02 9.18
C GLU A 91 -6.63 -15.73 8.32
N GLU A 92 -7.31 -15.76 7.17
CA GLU A 92 -7.35 -14.62 6.24
C GLU A 92 -8.04 -13.39 6.86
N LYS A 93 -9.10 -13.62 7.65
CA LYS A 93 -9.74 -12.55 8.45
C LYS A 93 -8.76 -11.92 9.44
N GLY A 94 -8.00 -12.75 10.15
CA GLY A 94 -6.97 -12.31 11.09
C GLY A 94 -5.89 -11.47 10.41
N LEU A 95 -5.40 -11.91 9.25
CA LEU A 95 -4.42 -11.17 8.44
C LEU A 95 -4.97 -9.83 7.95
N THR A 96 -6.22 -9.80 7.50
CA THR A 96 -6.89 -8.56 7.08
C THR A 96 -6.93 -7.53 8.21
N HIS A 97 -7.29 -7.97 9.43
CA HIS A 97 -7.28 -7.09 10.60
C HIS A 97 -5.88 -6.56 10.91
N ARG A 98 -4.85 -7.41 10.82
CA ARG A 98 -3.44 -7.02 11.03
C ARG A 98 -2.96 -6.02 9.97
N VAL A 99 -3.30 -6.22 8.69
CA VAL A 99 -2.97 -5.27 7.62
C VAL A 99 -3.61 -3.90 7.89
N ARG A 100 -4.88 -3.86 8.33
CA ARG A 100 -5.53 -2.60 8.72
C ARG A 100 -4.84 -1.92 9.89
N ALA A 101 -4.43 -2.69 10.89
CA ALA A 101 -3.67 -2.16 12.03
C ALA A 101 -2.33 -1.55 11.59
N GLN A 102 -1.60 -2.17 10.64
CA GLN A 102 -0.37 -1.59 10.09
C GLN A 102 -0.63 -0.29 9.33
N ARG A 103 -1.68 -0.23 8.51
CA ARG A 103 -2.07 0.99 7.80
C ARG A 103 -2.44 2.13 8.74
N LYS A 104 -3.17 1.81 9.82
CA LYS A 104 -3.46 2.79 10.88
C LYS A 104 -2.19 3.24 11.59
N ALA A 105 -1.29 2.31 11.93
CA ALA A 105 -0.03 2.65 12.59
C ALA A 105 0.86 3.56 11.73
N PHE A 106 0.89 3.33 10.41
CA PHE A 106 1.55 4.21 9.45
C PHE A 106 0.94 5.61 9.43
N ALA A 107 -0.39 5.72 9.27
CA ALA A 107 -1.08 7.00 9.25
C ALA A 107 -0.89 7.79 10.55
N ASP A 108 -0.73 7.09 11.68
CA ASP A 108 -0.48 7.67 12.99
C ASP A 108 1.02 7.89 13.30
N GLY A 109 1.93 7.66 12.35
CA GLY A 109 3.38 7.88 12.50
C GLY A 109 4.07 6.99 13.54
N ARG A 110 3.52 5.78 13.80
CA ARG A 110 4.02 4.87 14.85
C ARG A 110 4.94 3.78 14.34
N LEU A 111 5.07 3.60 13.02
CA LEU A 111 5.98 2.63 12.45
C LEU A 111 7.38 3.22 12.39
N SER A 112 8.38 2.36 12.57
CA SER A 112 9.77 2.69 12.30
C SER A 112 10.10 2.50 10.82
N SER A 113 11.17 3.14 10.35
CA SER A 113 11.62 3.05 8.96
C SER A 113 11.78 1.59 8.48
N TYR A 114 12.30 0.69 9.32
CA TYR A 114 12.42 -0.72 8.97
C TYR A 114 11.05 -1.37 8.76
N GLN A 115 10.10 -1.15 9.66
CA GLN A 115 8.77 -1.75 9.55
C GLN A 115 8.04 -1.31 8.28
N GLU A 116 8.12 -0.02 7.95
CA GLU A 116 7.51 0.52 6.74
C GLU A 116 8.09 -0.12 5.49
N ARG A 117 9.42 -0.08 5.36
CA ARG A 117 10.13 -0.63 4.21
C ARG A 117 9.94 -2.14 4.08
N ARG A 118 9.96 -2.86 5.21
CA ARG A 118 9.79 -4.31 5.25
C ARG A 118 8.39 -4.75 4.82
N LEU A 119 7.35 -4.00 5.20
CA LEU A 119 5.97 -4.24 4.73
C LEU A 119 5.82 -3.97 3.22
N LEU A 120 6.52 -2.97 2.69
CA LEU A 120 6.52 -2.66 1.25
C LEU A 120 7.26 -3.72 0.40
N CYS A 121 8.11 -4.55 1.00
CA CYS A 121 8.68 -5.72 0.32
C CYS A 121 7.62 -6.80 0.01
N ILE A 122 6.45 -6.79 0.66
CA ILE A 122 5.39 -7.78 0.42
C ILE A 122 4.68 -7.47 -0.89
N PRO A 123 4.64 -8.41 -1.86
CA PRO A 123 3.98 -8.18 -3.14
C PRO A 123 2.52 -7.74 -3.00
N GLY A 124 2.18 -6.60 -3.59
CA GLY A 124 0.82 -6.04 -3.56
C GLY A 124 0.41 -5.37 -2.24
N PHE A 125 1.31 -5.28 -1.25
CA PHE A 125 1.07 -4.47 -0.07
C PHE A 125 1.20 -2.98 -0.40
N ALA A 126 0.33 -2.19 0.20
CA ALA A 126 0.35 -0.74 0.13
C ALA A 126 -0.28 -0.17 1.40
N PHE A 127 0.25 0.95 1.89
CA PHE A 127 -0.30 1.65 3.06
C PHE A 127 -1.61 2.36 2.74
N GLN A 128 -1.69 2.97 1.56
CA GLN A 128 -2.84 3.77 1.13
C GLN A 128 -3.36 3.30 -0.25
N PRO A 129 -3.84 2.04 -0.37
CA PRO A 129 -4.18 1.45 -1.67
C PRO A 129 -5.26 2.22 -2.44
N GLN A 130 -6.15 2.94 -1.76
CA GLN A 130 -7.16 3.78 -2.41
C GLN A 130 -6.56 5.06 -2.99
N GLU A 131 -5.55 5.63 -2.32
CA GLU A 131 -4.83 6.81 -2.81
C GLU A 131 -3.91 6.42 -3.96
N ASP A 132 -3.21 5.29 -3.85
CA ASP A 132 -2.36 4.78 -4.94
C ASP A 132 -3.19 4.48 -6.19
N GLN A 133 -4.38 3.89 -6.04
CA GLN A 133 -5.32 3.67 -7.14
C GLN A 133 -5.83 4.98 -7.74
N TRP A 134 -6.12 5.98 -6.89
CA TRP A 134 -6.50 7.30 -7.34
C TRP A 134 -5.39 7.92 -8.19
N GLN A 135 -4.17 7.97 -7.66
CA GLN A 135 -3.02 8.57 -8.30
C GLN A 135 -2.69 7.87 -9.63
N ALA A 136 -2.71 6.54 -9.66
CA ALA A 136 -2.50 5.77 -10.88
C ALA A 136 -3.54 6.11 -11.97
N LYS A 137 -4.82 6.23 -11.60
CA LYS A 137 -5.88 6.61 -12.55
C LYS A 137 -5.76 8.06 -13.00
N PHE A 138 -5.41 8.96 -12.09
CA PHE A 138 -5.16 10.37 -12.40
C PHE A 138 -4.02 10.52 -13.41
N ILE A 139 -2.88 9.87 -13.19
CA ILE A 139 -1.74 9.88 -14.12
C ILE A 139 -2.15 9.35 -15.50
N LEU A 140 -2.84 8.21 -15.55
CA LEU A 140 -3.33 7.64 -16.81
C LEU A 140 -4.29 8.58 -17.54
N TYR A 141 -5.17 9.27 -16.79
CA TYR A 141 -6.09 10.25 -17.36
C TYR A 141 -5.34 11.47 -17.91
N SER A 142 -4.43 12.05 -17.12
CA SER A 142 -3.59 13.19 -17.53
C SER A 142 -2.82 12.86 -18.80
N HIS A 143 -2.09 11.75 -18.79
CA HIS A 143 -1.33 11.28 -19.95
C HIS A 143 -2.23 11.06 -21.17
N PHE A 144 -3.42 10.48 -20.99
CA PHE A 144 -4.38 10.34 -22.09
C PHE A 144 -4.77 11.69 -22.67
N THR A 145 -5.10 12.68 -21.83
CA THR A 145 -5.49 14.01 -22.30
C THR A 145 -4.33 14.75 -22.96
N ASP A 146 -3.11 14.58 -22.48
CA ASP A 146 -1.91 15.20 -23.06
C ASP A 146 -1.61 14.66 -24.46
N VAL A 147 -1.70 13.34 -24.63
CA VAL A 147 -1.42 12.69 -25.93
C VAL A 147 -2.56 12.89 -26.92
N ASN A 148 -3.82 12.70 -26.48
CA ASN A 148 -4.97 12.70 -27.39
C ASN A 148 -5.58 14.09 -27.59
N ARG A 149 -5.17 15.07 -26.80
CA ARG A 149 -5.70 16.45 -26.78
C ARG A 149 -7.22 16.52 -26.64
N ARG A 150 -7.81 15.52 -25.98
CA ARG A 150 -9.26 15.41 -25.70
C ARG A 150 -9.52 14.53 -24.49
N ALA A 151 -10.72 14.65 -23.91
CA ALA A 151 -11.18 13.75 -22.86
C ALA A 151 -11.45 12.32 -23.38
N PRO A 152 -11.26 11.28 -22.54
CA PRO A 152 -11.67 9.91 -22.83
C PRO A 152 -13.19 9.78 -23.10
N ARG A 153 -13.57 8.96 -24.07
CA ARG A 153 -14.97 8.74 -24.47
C ARG A 153 -15.50 7.40 -23.96
N ALA A 154 -16.67 7.41 -23.32
CA ALA A 154 -17.35 6.20 -22.84
C ALA A 154 -17.75 5.24 -23.98
N ARG A 155 -17.96 5.75 -25.20
CA ARG A 155 -18.29 4.96 -26.39
C ARG A 155 -17.07 4.54 -27.22
N SER A 156 -15.85 4.72 -26.72
CA SER A 156 -14.64 4.33 -27.45
C SER A 156 -14.58 2.82 -27.71
N ARG A 157 -13.95 2.39 -28.81
CA ARG A 157 -13.66 0.97 -29.05
C ARG A 157 -12.50 0.48 -28.16
N ASN A 158 -11.68 1.39 -27.63
CA ASN A 158 -10.56 1.06 -26.74
C ASN A 158 -11.05 0.86 -25.29
N ALA A 159 -10.72 -0.29 -24.70
CA ALA A 159 -11.12 -0.65 -23.34
C ALA A 159 -10.47 0.21 -22.25
N SER A 160 -9.21 0.62 -22.44
CA SER A 160 -8.49 1.49 -21.51
C SER A 160 -9.10 2.90 -21.51
N GLU A 161 -9.44 3.43 -22.68
CA GLU A 161 -10.12 4.72 -22.79
C GLU A 161 -11.51 4.69 -22.13
N LYS A 162 -12.30 3.63 -22.37
CA LYS A 162 -13.59 3.42 -21.70
C LYS A 162 -13.43 3.44 -20.18
N THR A 163 -12.42 2.75 -19.67
CA THR A 163 -12.12 2.69 -18.23
C THR A 163 -11.83 4.08 -17.65
N LEU A 164 -11.04 4.89 -18.37
CA LEU A 164 -10.74 6.27 -17.96
C LEU A 164 -11.98 7.16 -18.02
N ALA A 165 -12.83 7.01 -19.04
CA ALA A 165 -14.10 7.74 -19.13
C ALA A 165 -15.04 7.39 -17.96
N SER A 166 -15.17 6.11 -17.62
CA SER A 166 -15.95 5.66 -16.46
C SER A 166 -15.39 6.16 -15.14
N TRP A 167 -14.06 6.18 -14.99
CA TRP A 167 -13.42 6.77 -13.81
C TRP A 167 -13.75 8.26 -13.71
N ALA A 168 -13.56 9.04 -14.78
CA ALA A 168 -13.87 10.47 -14.79
C ALA A 168 -15.35 10.76 -14.47
N ALA A 169 -16.28 9.93 -14.96
CA ALA A 169 -17.70 10.03 -14.59
C ALA A 169 -17.92 9.84 -13.07
N LYS A 170 -17.28 8.83 -12.46
CA LYS A 170 -17.34 8.63 -11.00
C LYS A 170 -16.75 9.81 -10.22
N VAL A 171 -15.66 10.38 -10.71
CA VAL A 171 -15.03 11.57 -10.12
C VAL A 171 -15.99 12.77 -10.12
N ARG A 172 -16.64 13.06 -11.26
CA ARG A 172 -17.63 14.15 -11.36
C ARG A 172 -18.82 13.93 -10.44
N MET A 173 -19.31 12.70 -10.35
CA MET A 173 -20.39 12.33 -9.41
C MET A 173 -19.99 12.59 -7.95
N ALA A 174 -18.77 12.21 -7.55
CA ALA A 174 -18.27 12.46 -6.20
C ALA A 174 -18.13 13.96 -5.91
N TYR A 175 -17.66 14.74 -6.90
CA TYR A 175 -17.58 16.20 -6.81
C TYR A 175 -18.96 16.84 -6.58
N TRP A 176 -19.96 16.51 -7.40
CA TRP A 176 -21.32 17.05 -7.23
C TRP A 176 -22.03 16.57 -5.97
N ALA A 177 -21.63 15.41 -5.43
CA ALA A 177 -22.08 14.93 -4.13
C ALA A 177 -21.36 15.62 -2.96
N GLY A 178 -20.34 16.46 -3.20
CA GLY A 178 -19.55 17.11 -2.15
C GLY A 178 -18.66 16.16 -1.36
N THR A 179 -18.34 14.98 -1.91
CA THR A 179 -17.56 13.92 -1.23
C THR A 179 -16.14 13.78 -1.76
N LEU A 180 -15.77 14.53 -2.81
CA LEU A 180 -14.43 14.53 -3.36
C LEU A 180 -13.50 15.42 -2.53
N ALA A 181 -12.33 14.89 -2.16
CA ALA A 181 -11.35 15.63 -1.36
C ALA A 181 -10.85 16.91 -2.09
N PRO A 182 -10.62 18.03 -1.39
CA PRO A 182 -10.16 19.28 -1.99
C PRO A 182 -8.89 19.15 -2.84
N SER A 183 -7.88 18.43 -2.34
CA SER A 183 -6.62 18.19 -3.08
C SER A 183 -6.83 17.50 -4.43
N ARG A 184 -7.85 16.64 -4.54
CA ARG A 184 -8.23 15.96 -5.78
C ARG A 184 -8.92 16.92 -6.76
N ILE A 185 -9.72 17.83 -6.24
CA ILE A 185 -10.36 18.90 -7.03
C ILE A 185 -9.28 19.80 -7.63
N ASP A 186 -8.34 20.26 -6.80
CA ASP A 186 -7.24 21.13 -7.24
C ASP A 186 -6.38 20.45 -8.31
N SER A 187 -6.02 19.18 -8.09
CA SER A 187 -5.25 18.39 -9.07
C SER A 187 -5.95 18.28 -10.42
N LEU A 188 -7.28 18.13 -10.45
CA LEU A 188 -8.06 18.02 -11.68
C LEU A 188 -8.29 19.38 -12.35
N ASN A 189 -8.43 20.46 -11.58
CA ASN A 189 -8.53 21.82 -12.13
C ASN A 189 -7.27 22.23 -12.88
N ASN A 190 -6.11 21.67 -12.52
CA ASN A 190 -4.84 21.90 -13.21
C ASN A 190 -4.73 21.17 -14.56
N LEU A 191 -5.66 20.27 -14.90
CA LEU A 191 -5.67 19.61 -16.20
C LEU A 191 -6.36 20.48 -17.26
N THR A 192 -5.65 20.84 -18.32
CA THR A 192 -6.12 21.76 -19.38
C THR A 192 -7.44 21.32 -20.05
N ILE A 193 -7.67 20.01 -20.18
CA ILE A 193 -8.84 19.44 -20.88
C ILE A 193 -9.95 19.02 -19.90
N TRP A 194 -9.72 19.12 -18.60
CA TRP A 194 -10.70 18.69 -17.61
C TRP A 194 -11.85 19.69 -17.49
N THR A 195 -13.06 19.16 -17.48
CA THR A 195 -14.27 19.92 -17.14
C THR A 195 -15.13 19.12 -16.18
N TRP A 196 -15.71 19.83 -15.21
CA TRP A 196 -16.66 19.23 -14.28
C TRP A 196 -18.00 18.93 -14.95
N GLY A 197 -18.36 19.64 -16.02
CA GLY A 197 -19.65 19.49 -16.70
C GLY A 197 -20.83 19.98 -15.84
N ASN A 198 -22.04 19.90 -16.37
CA ASN A 198 -23.25 20.27 -15.65
C ASN A 198 -23.90 19.03 -15.03
N ARG A 199 -24.37 19.13 -13.77
CA ARG A 199 -24.95 17.98 -13.03
C ARG A 199 -26.18 17.37 -13.74
N LYS A 200 -26.90 18.17 -14.52
CA LYS A 200 -28.14 17.77 -15.23
C LYS A 200 -27.87 16.94 -16.49
N ASP A 201 -26.66 16.99 -17.06
CA ASP A 201 -26.33 16.31 -18.32
C ASP A 201 -26.03 14.80 -18.15
N HIS A 202 -25.98 14.33 -16.90
CA HIS A 202 -25.55 12.97 -16.54
C HIS A 202 -26.59 12.22 -15.69
N ARG A 203 -27.86 12.65 -15.74
CA ARG A 203 -28.99 12.01 -15.06
C ARG A 203 -29.69 10.98 -15.93
#